data_AF-A0A942B8X9-F1
#
_entry.id   AF-A0A942B8X9-F1
#
_cell.length_a   1.000
_cell.length_b   1.000
_cell.length_c   1.000
_cell.angle_alpha   90.00
_cell.angle_beta   90.00
_cell.angle_gamma   90.00
#
_symmetry.space_group_name_H-M   'P 1'
#
loop_
_entity.id
_entity.type
_entity.pdbx_description
1 polymer ?
#
loop_
_entity_poly.entity_id
_entity_poly.type
_entity_poly.pdbx_seq_one_letter_code
_entity_poly.pdbx_strand_id
1 'polypeptide(L)'
;MMTFKQLFTGISIAFVLAGCSAGPQEVAKADIQKATDNAKVVRSIYDKAQGKFDNVDEADKKKLVEIYKSEEGARKAFDLITNPPGGLPGAPAPNQ
;
A
#
# COMPACT_ATOMS: atom_id res chain seq x y z
N MET A 1 -42.22 31.42 2.89
CA MET A 1 -41.02 30.59 3.15
C MET A 1 -41.49 29.16 3.33
N MET A 2 -41.26 28.30 2.34
CA MET A 2 -41.57 26.86 2.41
C MET A 2 -40.37 26.11 1.84
N THR A 3 -39.73 25.28 2.65
CA THR A 3 -38.77 24.27 2.20
C THR A 3 -38.93 23.02 3.07
N PHE A 4 -39.86 22.17 2.65
CA PHE A 4 -39.92 20.77 3.04
C PHE A 4 -40.05 19.98 1.74
N LYS A 5 -38.93 19.46 1.24
CA LYS A 5 -38.93 18.58 0.08
C LYS A 5 -38.28 17.27 0.50
N GLN A 6 -39.15 16.33 0.84
CA GLN A 6 -38.85 14.90 0.88
C GLN A 6 -38.12 14.48 -0.39
N LEU A 7 -37.20 13.53 -0.25
CA LEU A 7 -37.22 12.29 -1.05
C LEU A 7 -36.25 11.29 -0.41
N PHE A 8 -36.74 10.65 0.65
CA PHE A 8 -36.31 9.30 1.03
C PHE A 8 -36.94 8.34 0.01
N THR A 9 -36.19 7.89 -0.99
CA THR A 9 -36.56 6.71 -1.79
C THR A 9 -35.32 6.08 -2.41
N GLY A 10 -35.00 4.86 -1.95
CA GLY A 10 -34.46 3.80 -2.79
C GLY A 10 -32.96 3.80 -3.03
N ILE A 11 -32.24 2.87 -2.40
CA ILE A 11 -32.00 1.53 -2.95
C ILE A 11 -31.17 0.74 -1.94
N SER A 12 -31.77 -0.33 -1.44
CA SER A 12 -31.11 -1.41 -0.72
C SER A 12 -30.05 -2.05 -1.61
N ILE A 13 -28.79 -2.03 -1.20
CA ILE A 13 -27.79 -3.00 -1.67
C ILE A 13 -27.34 -3.77 -0.45
N ALA A 14 -28.06 -4.86 -0.21
CA ALA A 14 -27.57 -5.99 0.55
C ALA A 14 -26.39 -6.59 -0.21
N PHE A 15 -25.17 -6.25 0.18
CA PHE A 15 -24.00 -7.10 -0.04
C PHE A 15 -23.43 -7.45 1.32
N VAL A 16 -23.95 -8.54 1.87
CA VAL A 16 -23.29 -9.34 2.89
C VAL A 16 -22.10 -10.01 2.19
N LEU A 17 -21.00 -9.27 2.05
CA LEU A 17 -19.67 -9.82 1.87
C LEU A 17 -19.01 -9.75 3.24
N ALA A 18 -18.93 -10.90 3.89
CA ALA A 18 -18.19 -11.05 5.14
C ALA A 18 -16.78 -10.46 4.99
N GLY A 19 -16.49 -9.42 5.77
CA GLY A 19 -15.12 -9.01 6.10
C GLY A 19 -14.35 -8.22 5.04
N CYS A 20 -14.85 -7.08 4.57
CA CYS A 20 -13.99 -5.94 4.21
C CYS A 20 -14.82 -4.65 4.16
N SER A 21 -15.38 -4.25 5.31
CA SER A 21 -16.04 -2.94 5.46
C SER A 21 -15.00 -1.81 5.49
N ALA A 22 -14.36 -1.56 4.36
CA ALA A 22 -13.74 -0.26 4.10
C ALA A 22 -14.70 0.46 3.15
N GLY A 23 -15.60 1.26 3.72
CA GLY A 23 -16.29 2.29 2.94
C GLY A 23 -15.26 3.20 2.24
N PRO A 24 -15.68 4.08 1.32
CA PRO A 24 -14.76 5.03 0.68
C PRO A 24 -14.16 5.93 1.77
N GLN A 25 -12.98 5.54 2.26
CA GLN A 25 -12.24 6.29 3.23
C GLN A 25 -11.62 7.43 2.43
N GLU A 26 -12.06 8.67 2.69
CA GLU A 26 -11.41 9.86 2.14
C GLU A 26 -9.97 9.87 2.64
N VAL A 27 -9.06 9.26 1.88
CA VAL A 27 -7.63 9.26 2.19
C VAL A 27 -7.16 10.69 2.06
N ALA A 28 -6.69 11.29 3.15
CA ALA A 28 -6.21 12.66 3.12
C ALA A 28 -5.05 12.75 2.12
N LYS A 29 -5.02 13.81 1.30
CA LYS A 29 -3.94 14.03 0.32
C LYS A 29 -2.54 13.97 0.94
N ALA A 30 -2.42 14.39 2.21
CA ALA A 30 -1.18 14.30 2.98
C ALA A 30 -0.72 12.85 3.19
N ASP A 31 -1.64 11.91 3.42
CA ASP A 31 -1.32 10.50 3.59
C ASP A 31 -0.88 9.86 2.27
N ILE A 32 -1.51 10.24 1.16
CA ILE A 32 -1.11 9.82 -0.20
C ILE A 32 0.30 10.32 -0.53
N GLN A 33 0.58 11.59 -0.23
CA GLN A 33 1.89 12.18 -0.47
C GLN A 33 2.97 11.48 0.36
N LYS A 34 2.70 11.28 1.66
CA LYS A 34 3.61 10.56 2.56
C LYS A 34 3.86 9.13 2.09
N ALA A 35 2.82 8.41 1.66
CA ALA A 35 2.97 7.07 1.10
C ALA A 35 3.83 7.07 -0.17
N THR A 36 3.65 8.07 -1.04
CA THR A 36 4.44 8.24 -2.26
C THR A 36 5.92 8.50 -1.96
N ASP A 37 6.21 9.37 -1.00
CA ASP A 37 7.59 9.69 -0.62
C ASP A 37 8.27 8.51 0.08
N ASN A 38 7.54 7.79 0.94
CA ASN A 38 8.03 6.53 1.52
C ASN A 38 8.33 5.49 0.43
N ALA A 39 7.48 5.34 -0.58
CA ALA A 39 7.70 4.40 -1.68
C ALA A 39 8.96 4.74 -2.50
N LYS A 40 9.22 6.03 -2.75
CA LYS A 40 10.46 6.48 -3.42
C LYS A 40 11.70 6.14 -2.60
N VAL A 41 11.66 6.36 -1.28
CA VAL A 41 12.75 6.00 -0.36
C VAL A 41 13.00 4.50 -0.42
N VAL A 42 11.95 3.69 -0.26
CA VAL A 42 12.05 2.22 -0.30
C VAL A 42 12.63 1.75 -1.64
N ARG A 43 12.18 2.30 -2.77
CA ARG A 43 12.69 1.93 -4.09
C ARG A 43 14.17 2.27 -4.25
N SER A 44 14.59 3.46 -3.81
CA SER A 44 15.99 3.85 -3.85
C SER A 44 16.87 2.90 -3.03
N ILE A 45 16.41 2.51 -1.83
CA ILE A 45 17.13 1.55 -0.98
C ILE A 45 17.16 0.17 -1.64
N TYR A 46 16.05 -0.26 -2.23
CA TYR A 46 15.96 -1.53 -2.95
C TYR A 46 16.97 -1.61 -4.10
N ASP A 47 17.04 -0.56 -4.92
CA ASP A 47 17.96 -0.49 -6.07
C ASP A 47 19.42 -0.47 -5.60
N LYS A 48 19.74 0.30 -4.54
CA LYS A 48 21.08 0.32 -3.93
C LYS A 48 21.50 -1.05 -3.37
N ALA A 49 20.57 -1.74 -2.73
CA ALA A 49 20.80 -3.06 -2.13
C ALA A 49 20.69 -4.20 -3.16
N GLN A 50 20.48 -3.89 -4.44
CA GLN A 50 20.33 -4.85 -5.53
C GLN A 50 19.22 -5.88 -5.26
N GLY A 51 18.14 -5.43 -4.63
CA GLY A 51 16.98 -6.24 -4.24
C GLY A 51 17.21 -7.20 -3.08
N LYS A 52 18.38 -7.19 -2.43
CA LYS A 52 18.68 -8.08 -1.29
C LYS A 52 18.67 -7.29 0.01
N PHE A 53 17.76 -7.63 0.93
CA PHE A 53 17.66 -6.92 2.21
C PHE A 53 18.96 -7.01 3.05
N ASP A 54 19.70 -8.11 2.93
CA ASP A 54 20.96 -8.30 3.66
C ASP A 54 22.07 -7.34 3.19
N ASN A 55 21.95 -6.78 1.98
CA ASN A 55 22.86 -5.76 1.44
C ASN A 55 22.47 -4.33 1.86
N VAL A 56 21.37 -4.14 2.59
CA VAL A 56 20.96 -2.81 3.08
C VAL A 56 21.84 -2.43 4.27
N ASP A 57 22.42 -1.23 4.22
CA ASP A 57 23.21 -0.69 5.32
C ASP A 57 22.35 -0.37 6.56
N GLU A 58 22.99 -0.17 7.73
CA GLU A 58 22.25 0.06 8.97
C GLU A 58 21.42 1.36 8.96
N ALA A 59 21.86 2.39 8.23
CA ALA A 59 21.17 3.67 8.18
C ALA A 59 19.86 3.56 7.37
N ASP A 60 19.92 2.88 6.24
CA ASP A 60 18.76 2.61 5.40
C ASP A 60 17.85 1.54 6.03
N LYS A 61 18.39 0.56 6.78
CA LYS A 61 17.57 -0.35 7.61
C LYS A 61 16.72 0.40 8.63
N LYS A 62 17.27 1.41 9.32
CA LYS A 62 16.50 2.24 10.26
C LYS A 62 15.33 2.94 9.57
N LYS A 63 15.55 3.53 8.39
CA LYS A 63 14.48 4.16 7.61
C LYS A 63 13.38 3.17 7.21
N LEU A 64 13.77 1.97 6.79
CA LEU A 64 12.81 0.91 6.46
C LEU A 64 12.00 0.48 7.68
N VAL A 65 12.62 0.36 8.85
CA VAL A 65 11.92 0.05 10.12
C VAL A 65 10.98 1.18 10.53
N GLU A 66 11.33 2.45 10.29
CA GLU A 66 10.41 3.58 10.56
C GLU A 66 9.16 3.55 9.66
N ILE A 67 9.34 3.16 8.39
CA ILE A 67 8.26 3.04 7.40
C ILE A 67 7.38 1.81 7.70
N TYR A 68 7.99 0.64 7.89
CA TYR A 68 7.30 -0.65 8.03
C TYR A 68 7.09 -1.11 9.48
N LYS A 69 7.47 -0.28 10.45
CA LYS A 69 7.31 -0.46 11.91
C LYS A 69 8.10 -1.62 12.53
N SER A 70 8.75 -2.45 11.72
CA SER A 70 9.57 -3.59 12.16
C SER A 70 10.55 -4.02 11.07
N GLU A 71 11.62 -4.72 11.45
CA GLU A 71 12.54 -5.32 10.48
C GLU A 71 11.87 -6.42 9.67
N GLU A 72 11.03 -7.24 10.31
CA GLU A 72 10.27 -8.30 9.63
C GLU A 72 9.32 -7.72 8.57
N GLY A 73 8.61 -6.63 8.89
CA GLY A 73 7.78 -5.91 7.93
C GLY A 73 8.58 -5.35 6.76
N ALA A 74 9.78 -4.83 7.02
CA ALA A 74 10.68 -4.33 5.99
C ALA A 74 11.21 -5.46 5.07
N ARG A 75 11.60 -6.61 5.63
CA ARG A 75 12.00 -7.80 4.88
C ARG A 75 10.86 -8.30 4.00
N LYS A 76 9.65 -8.43 4.56
CA LYS A 76 8.47 -8.84 3.81
C LYS A 76 8.16 -7.89 2.66
N ALA A 77 8.32 -6.58 2.84
CA ALA A 77 8.13 -5.62 1.77
C ALA A 77 9.17 -5.79 0.63
N PHE A 78 10.43 -6.05 0.97
CA PHE A 78 11.48 -6.36 -0.01
C PHE A 78 11.20 -7.65 -0.78
N ASP A 79 10.73 -8.68 -0.08
CA ASP A 79 10.32 -9.94 -0.69
C ASP A 79 9.15 -9.75 -1.65
N LEU A 80 8.16 -8.91 -1.30
CA LEU A 80 7.03 -8.60 -2.19
C LEU A 80 7.43 -7.79 -3.42
N ILE A 81 8.46 -6.94 -3.33
CA ILE A 81 8.98 -6.20 -4.50
C ILE A 81 9.73 -7.16 -5.44
N THR A 82 10.50 -8.09 -4.87
CA THR A 82 11.32 -9.05 -5.64
C THR A 82 10.48 -10.18 -6.22
N ASN A 83 9.58 -10.72 -5.41
CA ASN A 83 8.68 -11.83 -5.70
C ASN A 83 7.24 -11.36 -5.42
N PRO A 84 6.68 -10.49 -6.28
CA PRO A 84 5.29 -10.12 -6.15
C PRO A 84 4.43 -11.39 -6.20
N PRO A 85 3.36 -11.49 -5.37
CA PRO A 85 2.49 -12.65 -5.39
C PRO A 85 1.99 -12.86 -6.82
N GLY A 86 2.31 -14.02 -7.40
CA GLY A 86 2.02 -14.33 -8.79
C GLY A 86 0.51 -14.32 -9.03
N GLY A 87 0.02 -13.25 -9.67
CA GLY A 87 -1.42 -13.05 -9.80
C GLY A 87 -1.84 -11.69 -10.36
N LEU A 88 -1.07 -11.10 -11.26
CA LEU A 88 -1.63 -10.16 -12.25
C LEU A 88 -1.28 -10.69 -13.64
N PRO A 89 -2.27 -11.08 -14.47
CA PRO A 89 -2.00 -11.43 -15.86
C PRO A 89 -1.38 -10.20 -16.55
N GLY A 90 -0.08 -10.25 -16.83
CA GLY A 90 0.67 -9.18 -17.51
C GLY A 90 1.81 -8.54 -16.74
N ALA A 91 2.13 -8.94 -15.50
CA ALA A 91 3.38 -8.52 -14.87
C ALA A 91 4.55 -9.28 -15.52
N PRO A 92 5.54 -8.61 -16.17
CA PRO A 92 6.71 -9.30 -16.68
C PRO A 92 7.43 -9.94 -15.49
N ALA A 93 7.68 -11.24 -15.58
CA ALA A 93 8.50 -11.93 -14.61
C ALA A 93 9.89 -11.26 -14.60
N PRO A 94 10.57 -11.14 -13.44
CA PRO A 94 11.88 -10.47 -13.36
C PRO A 94 13.01 -11.08 -14.21
N ASN A 95 12.76 -12.17 -14.94
CA ASN A 95 13.72 -12.88 -15.80
C ASN A 95 13.05 -13.56 -17.01
N GLN A 96 12.27 -12.81 -17.79
CA GLN A 96 11.86 -13.21 -19.15
C GLN A 96 12.29 -12.15 -20.15
#